data_AF-A0A2C9WTY4-F1
#
_entry.id   AF-A0A2C9WTY4-F1
#
_cell.length_a   1.000
_cell.length_b   1.000
_cell.length_c   1.000
_cell.angle_alpha   90.00
_cell.angle_beta   90.00
_cell.angle_gamma   90.00
#
_symmetry.space_group_name_H-M   'P 1'
#
loop_
_entity.id
_entity.type
_entity.pdbx_description
1 polymer ?
#
loop_
_entity_poly.entity_id
_entity_poly.type
_entity_poly.pdbx_seq_one_letter_code
_entity_poly.pdbx_strand_id
1 'polypeptide(L)'
;MKSKILLSAIIAFASFTSVTSFAATDDQAKKLDAAFQSTNIKQGLVNVCVDDYTKAGALNKLTKAEVTKLCSCNVDSRGRMTESQKWELQSATNAKNQNKVNEILTRLQKSEEPKIKACLGADLQKKLLSLQAK
;
A
#
# COMPACT_ATOMS: atom_id res chain seq x y z
N MET A 1 21.47 -1.12 -18.84
CA MET A 1 20.89 0.24 -18.75
C MET A 1 20.78 0.63 -17.28
N LYS A 2 21.37 1.77 -16.88
CA LYS A 2 21.34 2.28 -15.50
C LYS A 2 19.91 2.74 -15.19
N SER A 3 19.12 1.90 -14.55
CA SER A 3 17.74 2.23 -14.19
C SER A 3 17.74 3.29 -13.10
N LYS A 4 17.61 4.56 -13.51
CA LYS A 4 17.24 5.68 -12.65
C LYS A 4 15.75 5.54 -12.31
N ILE A 5 15.38 4.47 -11.59
CA ILE A 5 14.04 4.38 -11.02
C ILE A 5 13.99 5.47 -9.94
N LEU A 6 13.37 6.58 -10.34
CA LEU A 6 13.10 7.74 -9.54
C LEU A 6 12.51 7.30 -8.20
N LEU A 7 13.30 7.43 -7.13
CA LEU A 7 12.85 7.27 -5.74
C LEU A 7 11.66 8.20 -5.39
N SER A 8 11.28 9.13 -6.27
CA SER A 8 10.28 10.17 -6.07
C SER A 8 8.81 9.71 -6.22
N ALA A 9 8.53 8.41 -6.42
CA ALA A 9 7.14 7.90 -6.53
C ALA A 9 6.67 7.02 -5.35
N ILE A 10 7.55 6.68 -4.39
CA ILE A 10 7.27 5.59 -3.43
C ILE A 10 6.37 6.02 -2.25
N ILE A 11 6.12 7.32 -2.06
CA ILE A 11 5.40 7.77 -0.86
C ILE A 11 4.32 8.78 -1.22
N ALA A 12 3.54 8.58 -2.29
CA ALA A 12 2.25 9.25 -2.41
C ALA A 12 1.18 8.28 -1.93
N PHE A 13 0.86 8.26 -0.63
CA PHE A 13 -0.28 7.55 -0.03
C PHE A 13 -0.69 6.25 -0.78
N ALA A 14 0.25 5.31 -0.93
CA ALA A 14 0.06 4.09 -1.72
C ALA A 14 -0.80 3.03 -0.99
N SER A 15 -1.83 3.49 -0.27
CA SER A 15 -2.80 2.65 0.42
C SER A 15 -3.63 1.80 -0.55
N PHE A 16 -3.73 2.23 -1.81
CA PHE A 16 -4.49 1.51 -2.84
C PHE A 16 -3.82 1.45 -4.23
N THR A 17 -2.82 2.29 -4.51
CA THR A 17 -2.12 2.34 -5.82
C THR A 17 -0.87 1.46 -5.93
N SER A 18 -0.46 0.80 -4.83
CA SER A 18 0.70 -0.11 -4.84
C SER A 18 0.50 -1.38 -5.68
N VAL A 19 -0.72 -1.68 -6.12
CA VAL A 19 -1.00 -2.84 -7.00
C VAL A 19 -0.66 -2.54 -8.48
N THR A 20 -0.53 -1.27 -8.89
CA THR A 20 -0.29 -0.91 -10.30
C THR A 20 1.11 -0.36 -10.57
N SER A 21 1.89 -0.03 -9.53
CA SER A 21 3.24 0.54 -9.66
C SER A 21 4.37 -0.48 -9.45
N PHE A 22 4.03 -1.68 -8.95
CA PHE A 22 4.84 -2.87 -9.14
C PHE A 22 4.05 -3.78 -10.06
N ALA A 23 4.57 -4.11 -11.24
CA ALA A 23 4.10 -5.32 -11.90
C ALA A 23 4.23 -6.43 -10.86
N ALA A 24 3.10 -7.00 -10.40
CA ALA A 24 3.11 -7.99 -9.34
C ALA A 24 4.04 -9.12 -9.78
N THR A 25 5.25 -9.14 -9.23
CA THR A 25 6.21 -10.18 -9.56
C THR A 25 5.64 -11.49 -9.05
N ASP A 26 5.99 -12.61 -9.69
CA ASP A 26 5.57 -13.94 -9.20
C ASP A 26 5.93 -14.13 -7.71
N ASP A 27 7.02 -13.52 -7.24
CA ASP A 27 7.41 -13.51 -5.82
C ASP A 27 6.40 -12.75 -4.95
N GLN A 28 5.96 -11.56 -5.37
CA GLN A 28 4.98 -10.77 -4.63
C GLN A 28 3.61 -11.48 -4.58
N ALA A 29 3.17 -12.08 -5.70
CA ALA A 29 1.93 -12.84 -5.76
C ALA A 29 1.95 -14.03 -4.79
N LYS A 30 3.07 -14.78 -4.75
CA LYS A 30 3.26 -15.90 -3.80
C LYS A 30 3.24 -15.44 -2.34
N LYS A 31 3.90 -14.32 -2.02
CA LYS A 31 3.92 -13.76 -0.67
C LYS A 31 2.52 -13.31 -0.22
N LEU A 32 1.75 -12.70 -1.12
CA LEU A 32 0.37 -12.32 -0.86
C LEU A 32 -0.53 -13.53 -0.63
N ASP A 33 -0.43 -14.56 -1.46
CA ASP A 33 -1.18 -15.82 -1.29
C ASP A 33 -0.88 -16.47 0.08
N ALA A 34 0.41 -16.58 0.44
CA ALA A 34 0.81 -17.08 1.74
C ALA A 34 0.28 -16.22 2.91
N ALA A 35 0.21 -14.90 2.76
CA ALA A 35 -0.37 -14.02 3.76
C ALA A 35 -1.87 -14.26 3.95
N PHE A 36 -2.63 -14.55 2.88
CA PHE A 36 -4.06 -14.86 2.96
C PHE A 36 -4.36 -16.25 3.54
N GLN A 37 -3.40 -17.18 3.46
CA GLN A 37 -3.49 -18.51 4.09
C GLN A 37 -3.00 -18.52 5.55
N SER A 38 -2.46 -17.41 6.05
CA SER A 38 -1.95 -17.31 7.42
C SER A 38 -3.06 -17.34 8.47
N THR A 39 -2.77 -17.91 9.64
CA THR A 39 -3.62 -17.79 10.84
C THR A 39 -3.75 -16.36 11.37
N ASN A 40 -2.88 -15.44 10.91
CA ASN A 40 -2.98 -14.01 11.15
C ASN A 40 -2.76 -13.23 9.85
N ILE A 41 -3.81 -13.16 9.03
CA ILE A 41 -3.81 -12.49 7.73
C ILE A 41 -3.33 -11.04 7.82
N LYS A 42 -3.79 -10.29 8.85
CA LYS A 42 -3.39 -8.89 9.04
C LYS A 42 -1.88 -8.76 9.18
N GLN A 43 -1.25 -9.53 10.08
CA GLN A 43 0.20 -9.48 10.25
C GLN A 43 0.94 -9.98 9.01
N GLY A 44 0.41 -11.01 8.34
CA GLY A 44 0.95 -11.51 7.07
C GLY A 44 1.03 -10.39 6.03
N LEU A 45 -0.07 -9.67 5.81
CA LEU A 45 -0.13 -8.55 4.86
C LEU A 45 0.80 -7.39 5.25
N VAL A 46 0.94 -7.11 6.55
CA VAL A 46 1.90 -6.11 7.04
C VAL A 46 3.33 -6.53 6.70
N ASN A 47 3.68 -7.80 6.90
CA ASN A 47 5.02 -8.31 6.60
C ASN A 47 5.33 -8.21 5.10
N VAL A 48 4.38 -8.56 4.23
CA VAL A 48 4.53 -8.40 2.77
C VAL A 48 4.80 -6.94 2.41
N CYS A 49 4.02 -6.02 2.98
CA CYS A 49 4.22 -4.58 2.76
C CYS A 49 5.61 -4.11 3.24
N VAL A 50 6.04 -4.54 4.43
CA VAL A 50 7.36 -4.17 5.00
C VAL A 50 8.49 -4.70 4.11
N ASP A 51 8.37 -5.94 3.62
CA ASP A 51 9.31 -6.54 2.67
C ASP A 51 9.42 -5.72 1.39
N ASP A 52 8.29 -5.32 0.81
CA ASP A 52 8.24 -4.53 -0.42
C ASP A 52 8.89 -3.15 -0.23
N TYR A 53 8.55 -2.45 0.85
CA TYR A 53 9.19 -1.17 1.19
C TYR A 53 10.69 -1.32 1.47
N THR A 54 11.09 -2.42 2.12
CA THR A 54 12.51 -2.70 2.38
C THR A 54 13.28 -2.93 1.09
N LYS A 55 12.74 -3.77 0.19
CA LYS A 55 13.32 -4.00 -1.15
C LYS A 55 13.39 -2.72 -1.99
N ALA A 56 12.40 -1.83 -1.84
CA ALA A 56 12.38 -0.53 -2.48
C ALA A 56 13.33 0.51 -1.84
N GLY A 57 14.10 0.13 -0.82
CA GLY A 57 15.09 1.00 -0.18
C GLY A 57 14.50 2.02 0.80
N ALA A 58 13.26 1.83 1.26
CA ALA A 58 12.62 2.74 2.22
C ALA A 58 13.41 2.89 3.52
N LEU A 59 14.15 1.84 3.91
CA LEU A 59 15.00 1.85 5.11
C LEU A 59 16.16 2.85 5.04
N ASN A 60 16.47 3.42 3.87
CA ASN A 60 17.43 4.51 3.72
C ASN A 60 16.90 5.85 4.24
N LYS A 61 15.57 5.97 4.44
CA LYS A 61 14.87 7.21 4.79
C LYS A 61 13.95 7.06 5.99
N LEU A 62 13.45 5.85 6.24
CA LEU A 62 12.56 5.50 7.33
C LEU A 62 13.20 4.40 8.18
N THR A 63 12.93 4.39 9.48
CA THR A 63 13.28 3.28 10.35
C THR A 63 12.36 2.08 10.07
N LYS A 64 12.79 0.88 10.48
CA LYS A 64 11.93 -0.31 10.39
C LYS A 64 10.61 -0.11 11.12
N ALA A 65 10.61 0.55 12.28
CA ALA A 65 9.40 0.85 13.05
C ALA A 65 8.44 1.77 12.28
N GLU A 66 8.96 2.80 11.62
CA GLU A 66 8.17 3.72 10.78
C GLU A 66 7.58 3.00 9.55
N VAL A 67 8.35 2.13 8.90
CA VAL A 67 7.85 1.32 7.78
C VAL A 67 6.76 0.34 8.25
N THR A 68 6.98 -0.36 9.36
CA THR A 68 5.96 -1.25 9.94
C THR A 68 4.70 -0.48 10.32
N LYS A 69 4.84 0.71 10.90
CA LYS A 69 3.70 1.58 11.26
C LYS A 69 2.94 2.02 10.00
N LEU A 70 3.64 2.47 8.97
CA LEU A 70 3.08 2.81 7.67
C LEU A 70 2.29 1.63 7.10
N CYS A 71 2.90 0.45 7.02
CA CYS A 71 2.25 -0.76 6.52
C CYS A 71 1.03 -1.18 7.33
N SER A 72 1.10 -1.15 8.66
CA SER A 72 -0.05 -1.45 9.52
C SER A 72 -1.23 -0.51 9.25
N CYS A 73 -0.99 0.80 9.17
CA CYS A 73 -2.05 1.77 8.91
C CYS A 73 -2.74 1.57 7.55
N ASN A 74 -1.97 1.17 6.54
CA ASN A 74 -2.49 0.85 5.21
C ASN A 74 -3.28 -0.46 5.19
N VAL A 75 -2.78 -1.52 5.81
CA VAL A 75 -3.49 -2.81 5.92
C VAL A 75 -4.80 -2.63 6.70
N ASP A 76 -4.79 -1.83 7.77
CA ASP A 76 -5.99 -1.50 8.52
C ASP A 76 -7.04 -0.76 7.69
N SER A 77 -6.61 0.14 6.79
CA SER A 77 -7.50 0.78 5.82
C SER A 77 -8.17 -0.23 4.89
N ARG A 78 -7.42 -1.19 4.37
CA ARG A 78 -7.96 -2.27 3.53
C ARG A 78 -8.93 -3.16 4.31
N GLY A 79 -8.64 -3.42 5.59
CA GLY A 79 -9.51 -4.18 6.49
C GLY A 79 -10.86 -3.51 6.78
N ARG A 80 -10.95 -2.18 6.62
CA ARG A 80 -12.20 -1.41 6.80
C ARG A 80 -13.07 -1.33 5.55
N MET A 81 -12.63 -1.88 4.41
CA MET A 81 -13.47 -1.96 3.22
C MET A 81 -14.72 -2.77 3.52
N THR A 82 -15.88 -2.20 3.23
CA THR A 82 -17.15 -2.92 3.28
C THR A 82 -17.19 -4.00 2.20
N GLU A 83 -18.03 -5.03 2.40
CA GLU A 83 -18.23 -6.08 1.39
C GLU A 83 -18.71 -5.50 0.04
N SER A 84 -19.58 -4.49 0.06
CA SER A 84 -20.02 -3.81 -1.15
C SER A 84 -18.86 -3.17 -1.92
N GLN A 85 -17.93 -2.51 -1.23
CA GLN A 85 -16.73 -1.92 -1.85
C GLN A 85 -15.78 -2.99 -2.39
N LYS A 86 -15.66 -4.15 -1.70
CA LYS A 86 -14.86 -5.28 -2.19
C LYS A 86 -15.47 -5.89 -3.45
N TRP A 87 -16.79 -6.09 -3.48
CA TRP A 87 -17.50 -6.59 -4.66
C TRP A 87 -17.35 -5.63 -5.84
N GLU A 88 -17.54 -4.32 -5.64
CA GLU A 88 -17.39 -3.33 -6.71
C GLU A 88 -15.98 -3.39 -7.33
N LEU A 89 -14.95 -3.44 -6.48
CA LEU A 89 -13.56 -3.56 -6.93
C LEU A 89 -13.28 -4.87 -7.66
N GLN A 90 -13.78 -6.00 -7.13
CA GLN A 90 -13.59 -7.31 -7.74
C GLN A 90 -14.33 -7.41 -9.08
N SER A 91 -15.56 -6.90 -9.18
CA SER A 91 -16.33 -6.86 -10.43
C SER A 91 -15.62 -6.05 -11.50
N ALA A 92 -15.10 -4.87 -11.16
CA ALA A 92 -14.31 -4.05 -12.09
C ALA A 92 -13.04 -4.75 -12.56
N THR A 93 -12.38 -5.49 -11.65
CA THR A 93 -11.18 -6.30 -11.95
C THR A 93 -11.51 -7.45 -12.89
N ASN A 94 -12.57 -8.22 -12.62
CA ASN A 94 -13.02 -9.33 -13.46
C ASN A 94 -13.43 -8.85 -14.86
N ALA A 95 -14.05 -7.67 -14.94
CA ALA A 95 -14.40 -7.00 -16.20
C ALA A 95 -13.18 -6.39 -16.92
N LYS A 96 -11.97 -6.52 -16.36
CA LYS A 96 -10.71 -5.94 -16.87
C LYS A 96 -10.78 -4.43 -17.10
N ASN A 97 -11.65 -3.72 -16.38
CA ASN A 97 -11.85 -2.28 -16.52
C ASN A 97 -10.91 -1.52 -15.57
N GLN A 98 -9.66 -1.31 -16.00
CA GLN A 98 -8.62 -0.67 -15.19
C GLN A 98 -8.96 0.78 -14.81
N ASN A 99 -9.67 1.51 -15.68
CA ASN A 99 -10.13 2.87 -15.36
C ASN A 99 -11.08 2.85 -14.17
N LYS A 100 -12.04 1.90 -14.17
CA LYS A 100 -12.98 1.76 -13.06
C LYS A 100 -12.31 1.27 -11.79
N VAL A 101 -11.35 0.34 -11.88
CA VAL A 101 -10.53 -0.07 -10.74
C VAL A 101 -9.83 1.14 -10.10
N ASN A 102 -9.15 1.98 -10.89
CA ASN A 102 -8.46 3.16 -10.40
C ASN A 102 -9.40 4.21 -9.79
N GLU A 103 -10.58 4.42 -10.38
CA GLU A 103 -11.62 5.30 -9.84
C GLU A 103 -12.09 4.84 -8.45
N ILE A 104 -12.40 3.55 -8.31
CA ILE A 104 -12.83 2.94 -7.03
C ILE A 104 -11.73 3.09 -5.98
N LEU A 105 -10.49 2.71 -6.33
CA LEU A 105 -9.34 2.82 -5.43
C LEU A 105 -9.09 4.26 -5.00
N THR A 106 -9.23 5.23 -5.90
CA THR A 106 -9.09 6.66 -5.59
C THR A 106 -10.18 7.12 -4.62
N ARG A 107 -11.42 6.70 -4.83
CA ARG A 107 -12.54 7.03 -3.93
C ARG A 107 -12.33 6.44 -2.54
N LEU A 108 -11.89 5.19 -2.46
CA LEU A 108 -11.57 4.51 -1.20
C LEU A 108 -10.41 5.20 -0.47
N GLN A 109 -9.35 5.55 -1.20
CA GLN A 109 -8.21 6.27 -0.65
C GLN A 109 -8.64 7.61 -0.05
N LYS A 110 -9.43 8.42 -0.77
CA LYS A 110 -9.94 9.70 -0.26
C LYS A 110 -10.77 9.53 1.01
N SER A 111 -11.61 8.49 1.06
CA SER A 111 -12.43 8.19 2.24
C SER A 111 -11.60 7.77 3.45
N GLU A 112 -10.49 7.09 3.23
CA GLU A 112 -9.66 6.53 4.30
C GLU A 112 -8.46 7.41 4.69
N GLU A 113 -8.12 8.40 3.87
CA GLU A 113 -7.01 9.32 4.09
C GLU A 113 -6.99 9.95 5.49
N PRO A 114 -8.11 10.47 6.05
CA PRO A 114 -8.10 11.05 7.39
C PRO A 114 -7.71 10.02 8.47
N LYS A 115 -8.21 8.78 8.34
CA LYS A 115 -7.93 7.69 9.29
C LYS A 115 -6.49 7.20 9.16
N ILE A 116 -5.98 7.11 7.94
CA ILE A 116 -4.57 6.76 7.69
C ILE A 116 -3.65 7.83 8.29
N LYS A 117 -3.91 9.11 8.02
CA LYS A 117 -3.16 10.23 8.60
C LYS A 117 -3.15 10.15 10.13
N ALA A 118 -4.33 10.01 10.74
CA ALA A 118 -4.45 9.85 12.18
C ALA A 118 -3.64 8.65 12.71
N CYS A 119 -3.72 7.50 12.03
CA CYS A 119 -2.97 6.29 12.40
C CYS A 119 -1.46 6.50 12.35
N LEU A 120 -0.95 7.19 11.32
CA LEU A 120 0.50 7.43 11.14
C LEU A 120 1.08 8.32 12.24
N GLY A 121 0.30 9.25 12.77
CA GLY A 121 0.78 10.27 13.72
C GLY A 121 1.52 11.42 13.03
N ALA A 122 1.70 12.53 13.75
CA ALA A 122 2.20 13.78 13.18
C ALA A 122 3.65 13.69 12.69
N ASP A 123 4.53 13.05 13.46
CA ASP A 123 5.96 12.95 13.14
C ASP A 123 6.21 12.16 11.85
N LEU A 124 5.60 10.98 11.73
CA LEU A 124 5.73 10.16 10.54
C LEU A 124 5.12 10.87 9.33
N GLN A 125 3.96 11.52 9.47
CA GLN A 125 3.38 12.32 8.38
C GLN A 125 4.33 13.43 7.91
N LYS A 126 4.89 14.22 8.83
CA LYS A 126 5.85 15.29 8.51
C LYS A 126 7.07 14.73 7.77
N LYS A 127 7.58 13.58 8.22
CA LYS A 127 8.70 12.90 7.58
C LYS A 127 8.36 12.44 6.16
N LEU A 128 7.21 11.78 5.97
CA LEU A 128 6.77 11.33 4.65
C LEU A 128 6.59 12.53 3.69
N LEU A 129 6.00 13.64 4.15
CA LEU A 129 5.89 14.87 3.34
C LEU A 129 7.25 15.44 2.94
N SER A 130 8.24 15.44 3.84
CA SER A 130 9.60 15.91 3.53
C SER A 130 10.31 15.06 2.47
N LEU A 131 9.91 13.79 2.32
CA LEU A 131 10.42 12.88 1.30
C LEU A 131 9.73 13.07 -0.06
N GLN A 132 8.52 13.64 -0.10
CA GLN A 132 7.80 13.98 -1.34
C GLN A 132 8.25 15.31 -1.95
N ALA A 133 8.74 16.24 -1.13
CA ALA A 133 9.18 17.57 -1.57
C ALA A 133 10.60 17.60 -2.20
N LYS A 134 11.20 16.43 -2.43
CA LYS A 134 12.54 16.24 -3.01
C LYS A 134 12.47 15.33 -4.25
#